data_AF-A0A6Y0CVJ2-F1
#
_entry.id   AF-A0A6Y0CVJ2-F1
#
_cell.length_a   1.000
_cell.length_b   1.000
_cell.length_c   1.000
_cell.angle_alpha   90.00
_cell.angle_beta   90.00
_cell.angle_gamma   90.00
#
_symmetry.space_group_name_H-M   'P 1'
#
loop_
_entity.id
_entity.type
_entity.pdbx_description
1 polymer ?
#
loop_
_entity_poly.entity_id
_entity_poly.type
_entity_poly.pdbx_seq_one_letter_code
_entity_poly.pdbx_strand_id
1 'polypeptide(L)'
;MFRYLCNQKAALLTAILLMAAGVLTLCFPESWYPQETEWQLTAEKEITGIHGGLSGLTWNPDSRTLFAVTDHPSSVVELDTEGNVLRVIPSDGDHDFEAIEYLGGNRYALSRERERTLTTHCIDSSTTVLPPATYSLTLDVNRHSDNAGFEGLARGRGEHALMVAQEKKPLRLYVTDRSPDALSVSDS
;
A
#
# COMPACT_ATOMS: atom_id res chain seq x y z
N MET A 1 -29.06 6.01 58.20
CA MET A 1 -27.73 5.34 58.17
C MET A 1 -27.65 4.21 57.15
N PHE A 2 -28.64 3.31 57.05
CA PHE A 2 -28.65 2.17 56.11
C PHE A 2 -28.58 2.51 54.61
N ARG A 3 -29.28 3.56 54.15
CA ARG A 3 -29.26 3.99 52.72
C ARG A 3 -27.91 4.54 52.26
N TYR A 4 -27.13 5.15 53.16
CA TYR A 4 -25.83 5.75 52.84
C TYR A 4 -24.75 4.69 52.59
N LEU A 5 -24.76 3.62 53.38
CA LEU A 5 -23.84 2.47 53.25
C LEU A 5 -24.12 1.63 51.99
N CYS A 6 -25.39 1.53 51.57
CA CYS A 6 -25.76 0.82 50.34
C CYS A 6 -25.28 1.56 49.08
N ASN A 7 -25.38 2.90 49.08
CA ASN A 7 -24.96 3.75 47.94
C ASN A 7 -23.42 3.79 47.77
N GLN A 8 -22.68 3.77 48.88
CA GLN A 8 -21.21 3.69 48.88
C GLN A 8 -20.69 2.37 48.31
N LYS A 9 -21.35 1.24 48.63
CA LYS A 9 -21.01 -0.07 48.05
C LYS A 9 -21.29 -0.14 46.56
N ALA A 10 -22.41 0.45 46.11
CA ALA A 10 -22.74 0.54 44.69
C ALA A 10 -21.71 1.37 43.92
N ALA A 11 -21.34 2.55 44.44
CA ALA A 11 -20.36 3.42 43.81
C ALA A 11 -18.96 2.77 43.69
N LEU A 12 -18.53 2.02 44.71
CA LEU A 12 -17.25 1.30 44.70
C LEU A 12 -17.24 0.18 43.65
N LEU A 13 -18.34 -0.58 43.54
CA LEU A 13 -18.50 -1.61 42.52
C LEU A 13 -18.47 -1.02 41.10
N THR A 14 -19.15 0.10 40.89
CA THR A 14 -19.13 0.80 39.59
C THR A 14 -17.73 1.30 39.24
N ALA A 15 -16.98 1.86 40.20
CA ALA A 15 -15.61 2.31 39.97
C ALA A 15 -14.66 1.15 39.63
N ILE A 16 -14.78 0.01 40.30
CA ILE A 16 -13.98 -1.19 40.00
C ILE A 16 -14.31 -1.72 38.60
N LEU A 17 -15.60 -1.76 38.22
CA LEU A 17 -16.02 -2.19 36.88
C LEU A 17 -15.49 -1.26 35.79
N LEU A 18 -15.52 0.07 36.00
CA LEU A 18 -14.98 1.04 35.04
C LEU A 18 -13.45 0.94 34.91
N MET A 19 -12.73 0.74 36.01
CA MET A 19 -11.28 0.51 35.99
C MET A 19 -10.93 -0.80 35.28
N ALA A 20 -11.67 -1.88 35.56
CA ALA A 20 -11.46 -3.16 34.89
C ALA A 20 -11.78 -3.07 33.40
N ALA A 21 -12.86 -2.37 33.02
CA ALA A 21 -13.19 -2.11 31.61
C ALA A 21 -12.09 -1.29 30.92
N GLY A 22 -11.63 -0.20 31.53
CA GLY A 22 -10.56 0.62 30.98
C GLY A 22 -9.22 -0.12 30.83
N VAL A 23 -8.86 -0.97 31.80
CA VAL A 23 -7.69 -1.86 31.70
C VAL A 23 -7.88 -2.89 30.58
N LEU A 24 -9.09 -3.45 30.43
CA LEU A 24 -9.37 -4.39 29.35
C LEU A 24 -9.22 -3.71 27.97
N THR A 25 -9.71 -2.48 27.80
CA THR A 25 -9.56 -1.73 26.54
C THR A 25 -8.11 -1.34 26.25
N LEU A 26 -7.31 -1.09 27.28
CA LEU A 26 -5.88 -0.76 27.13
C LEU A 26 -5.01 -2.01 26.87
N CYS A 27 -5.34 -3.15 27.50
CA CYS A 27 -4.60 -4.40 27.34
C CYS A 27 -5.01 -5.19 26.08
N PHE A 28 -6.22 -4.95 25.58
CA PHE A 28 -6.74 -5.54 24.36
C PHE A 28 -7.23 -4.41 23.44
N PRO A 29 -6.34 -3.62 22.82
CA PRO A 29 -6.74 -2.71 21.76
C PRO A 29 -7.33 -3.59 20.66
N GLU A 30 -8.64 -3.55 20.54
CA GLU A 30 -9.44 -4.41 19.71
C GLU A 30 -9.21 -4.03 18.23
N SER A 31 -8.10 -4.48 17.65
CA SER A 31 -7.91 -4.44 16.20
C SER A 31 -8.62 -5.65 15.60
N TRP A 32 -9.96 -5.58 15.57
CA TRP A 32 -10.78 -6.47 14.75
C TRP A 32 -10.47 -6.14 13.28
N TYR A 33 -9.51 -6.85 12.71
CA TYR A 33 -9.47 -6.99 11.26
C TYR A 33 -10.56 -8.00 10.91
N PRO A 34 -11.57 -7.64 10.09
CA PRO A 34 -12.52 -8.62 9.62
C PRO A 34 -11.74 -9.76 8.98
N GLN A 35 -12.06 -11.00 9.36
CA GLN A 35 -11.45 -12.15 8.73
C GLN A 35 -11.94 -12.16 7.27
N GLU A 36 -11.09 -11.74 6.33
CA GLU A 36 -11.36 -11.71 4.89
C GLU A 36 -11.59 -13.15 4.41
N THR A 37 -12.83 -13.61 4.51
CA THR A 37 -13.22 -15.02 4.27
C THR A 37 -14.22 -15.16 3.12
N GLU A 38 -14.62 -14.04 2.50
CA GLU A 38 -15.60 -14.04 1.41
C GLU A 38 -14.98 -14.17 0.01
N TRP A 39 -13.66 -14.25 -0.10
CA TRP A 39 -12.97 -14.44 -1.39
C TRP A 39 -12.64 -15.92 -1.61
N GLN A 40 -12.95 -16.43 -2.80
CA GLN A 40 -12.53 -17.75 -3.26
C GLN A 40 -11.59 -17.59 -4.44
N LEU A 41 -10.42 -18.23 -4.39
CA LEU A 41 -9.52 -18.31 -5.53
C LEU A 41 -10.20 -19.14 -6.63
N THR A 42 -10.57 -18.49 -7.73
CA THR A 42 -11.25 -19.14 -8.86
C THR A 42 -10.31 -19.56 -9.97
N ALA A 43 -9.15 -18.90 -10.08
CA ALA A 43 -8.16 -19.15 -11.12
C ALA A 43 -6.78 -18.75 -10.60
N GLU A 44 -5.77 -19.50 -11.02
CA GLU A 44 -4.36 -19.22 -10.79
C GLU A 44 -3.64 -19.39 -12.12
N LYS A 45 -2.66 -18.53 -12.39
CA LYS A 45 -1.82 -18.62 -13.59
C LYS A 45 -0.37 -18.38 -13.21
N GLU A 46 0.48 -19.31 -13.62
CA GLU A 46 1.92 -19.11 -13.60
C GLU A 46 2.33 -18.13 -14.72
N ILE A 47 3.06 -17.09 -14.33
CA ILE A 47 3.66 -16.13 -15.27
C ILE A 47 5.12 -16.56 -15.47
N THR A 48 5.39 -17.18 -16.61
CA THR A 48 6.74 -17.67 -16.95
C THR A 48 7.59 -16.56 -17.59
N GLY A 49 8.91 -16.65 -17.46
CA GLY A 49 9.84 -15.69 -18.08
C GLY A 49 10.11 -14.42 -17.26
N ILE A 50 9.62 -14.35 -16.02
CA ILE A 50 10.00 -13.33 -15.04
C ILE A 50 10.90 -13.93 -13.96
N HIS A 51 11.64 -13.08 -13.27
CA HIS A 51 12.42 -13.41 -12.09
C HIS A 51 11.95 -12.54 -10.92
N GLY A 52 11.93 -13.08 -9.70
CA GLY A 52 11.39 -12.41 -8.52
C GLY A 52 9.91 -12.68 -8.28
N GLY A 53 9.42 -12.27 -7.11
CA GLY A 53 8.02 -12.29 -6.72
C GLY A 53 7.28 -11.10 -7.29
N LEU A 54 6.08 -11.33 -7.81
CA LEU A 54 5.19 -10.24 -8.22
C LEU A 54 4.55 -9.63 -6.97
N SER A 55 4.58 -8.31 -6.88
CA SER A 55 4.12 -7.56 -5.69
C SER A 55 3.03 -6.53 -6.02
N GLY A 56 3.07 -5.92 -7.22
CA GLY A 56 2.11 -4.90 -7.64
C GLY A 56 1.56 -5.11 -9.05
N LEU A 57 0.36 -4.59 -9.33
CA LEU A 57 -0.30 -4.68 -10.65
C LEU A 57 -1.20 -3.46 -10.92
N THR A 58 -1.13 -2.90 -12.12
CA THR A 58 -2.02 -1.84 -12.61
C THR A 58 -2.45 -2.08 -14.05
N TRP A 59 -3.60 -1.52 -14.43
CA TRP A 59 -4.09 -1.49 -15.81
C TRP A 59 -3.64 -0.22 -16.53
N ASN A 60 -3.09 -0.36 -17.74
CA ASN A 60 -2.90 0.76 -18.66
C ASN A 60 -4.02 0.75 -19.74
N PRO A 61 -4.98 1.71 -19.69
CA PRO A 61 -6.05 1.80 -20.67
C PRO A 61 -5.60 2.20 -22.09
N ASP A 62 -4.42 2.82 -22.24
CA ASP A 62 -3.92 3.28 -23.54
C ASP A 62 -3.41 2.11 -24.38
N SER A 63 -2.59 1.25 -23.80
CA SER A 63 -2.04 0.03 -24.43
C SER A 63 -2.98 -1.16 -24.31
N ARG A 64 -3.95 -1.11 -23.38
CA ARG A 64 -4.83 -2.22 -23.02
C ARG A 64 -4.05 -3.43 -22.49
N THR A 65 -3.03 -3.15 -21.70
CA THR A 65 -2.14 -4.15 -21.08
C THR A 65 -2.05 -3.90 -19.58
N LEU A 66 -1.59 -4.93 -18.86
CA LEU A 66 -1.29 -4.85 -17.44
C LEU A 66 0.19 -4.52 -17.25
N PHE A 67 0.50 -3.75 -16.22
CA PHE A 67 1.86 -3.48 -15.78
C PHE A 67 2.00 -3.96 -14.35
N ALA A 68 2.98 -4.83 -14.10
CA ALA A 68 3.29 -5.37 -12.79
C ALA A 68 4.71 -4.96 -12.37
N VAL A 69 5.02 -5.15 -11.09
CA VAL A 69 6.40 -5.05 -10.58
C VAL A 69 6.82 -6.35 -9.93
N THR A 70 8.13 -6.63 -10.01
CA THR A 70 8.78 -7.69 -9.24
C THR A 70 9.62 -7.08 -8.12
N ASP A 71 9.70 -7.75 -6.98
CA ASP A 71 10.49 -7.35 -5.81
C ASP A 71 12.02 -7.48 -6.09
N HIS A 72 12.48 -8.70 -6.34
CA HIS A 72 13.87 -9.13 -6.36
C HIS A 72 14.13 -10.18 -7.48
N PRO A 73 14.69 -9.79 -8.63
CA PRO A 73 15.19 -8.46 -8.97
C PRO A 73 14.08 -7.47 -9.31
N SER A 74 14.26 -6.22 -8.91
CA SER A 74 13.31 -5.15 -9.20
C SER A 74 13.16 -4.83 -10.69
N SER A 75 11.98 -5.12 -11.24
CA SER A 75 11.64 -4.87 -12.64
C SER A 75 10.20 -4.44 -12.80
N VAL A 76 9.89 -3.75 -13.90
CA VAL A 76 8.51 -3.58 -14.39
C VAL A 76 8.24 -4.63 -15.45
N VAL A 77 7.11 -5.31 -15.36
CA VAL A 77 6.69 -6.35 -16.32
C VAL A 77 5.42 -5.90 -17.01
N GLU A 78 5.43 -5.86 -18.34
CA GLU A 78 4.20 -5.65 -19.11
C GLU A 78 3.60 -7.00 -19.51
N LEU A 79 2.31 -7.18 -19.22
CA LEU A 79 1.55 -8.40 -19.46
C LEU A 79 0.32 -8.10 -20.33
N ASP A 80 -0.11 -9.07 -21.14
CA ASP A 80 -1.48 -9.03 -21.68
C ASP A 80 -2.53 -9.37 -20.60
N THR A 81 -3.81 -9.25 -20.94
CA THR A 81 -4.92 -9.54 -20.02
C THR A 81 -5.03 -11.01 -19.63
N GLU A 82 -4.41 -11.88 -20.40
CA GLU A 82 -4.33 -13.30 -20.15
C GLU A 82 -3.17 -13.63 -19.21
N GLY A 83 -2.27 -12.69 -18.90
CA GLY A 83 -1.10 -12.89 -18.04
C GLY A 83 0.12 -13.45 -18.77
N ASN A 84 0.22 -13.27 -20.10
CA ASN A 84 1.43 -13.57 -20.85
C ASN A 84 2.37 -12.36 -20.82
N VAL A 85 3.67 -12.62 -20.63
CA VAL A 85 4.70 -11.57 -20.62
C VAL A 85 4.90 -11.01 -22.02
N LEU A 86 4.71 -9.69 -22.16
CA LEU A 86 5.00 -8.94 -23.38
C LEU A 86 6.42 -8.40 -23.37
N ARG A 87 6.87 -7.87 -22.23
CA ARG A 87 8.27 -7.45 -22.01
C ARG A 87 8.58 -7.31 -20.52
N VAL A 88 9.87 -7.39 -20.21
CA VAL A 88 10.44 -7.08 -18.89
C VAL A 88 11.34 -5.85 -19.03
N ILE A 89 11.14 -4.88 -18.16
CA ILE A 89 11.85 -3.61 -18.10
C ILE A 89 12.64 -3.61 -16.79
N PRO A 90 13.90 -4.06 -16.79
CA PRO A 90 14.72 -4.08 -15.59
C PRO A 90 14.95 -2.67 -15.07
N SER A 91 15.06 -2.53 -13.76
CA SER A 91 15.55 -1.30 -13.15
C SER A 91 17.08 -1.27 -13.06
N ASP A 92 17.64 -0.14 -12.66
CA ASP A 92 19.09 0.10 -12.54
C ASP A 92 19.71 -0.52 -11.27
N GLY A 93 18.90 -1.17 -10.43
CA GLY A 93 19.31 -1.78 -9.18
C GLY A 93 18.22 -2.66 -8.59
N ASP A 94 18.40 -3.09 -7.35
CA ASP A 94 17.37 -3.78 -6.58
C ASP A 94 16.77 -2.79 -5.60
N HIS A 95 15.51 -2.41 -5.82
CA HIS A 95 14.79 -1.32 -5.15
C HIS A 95 13.58 -1.80 -4.35
N ASP A 96 13.36 -3.12 -4.26
CA ASP A 96 12.27 -3.72 -3.47
C ASP A 96 10.91 -3.10 -3.85
N PHE A 97 10.53 -3.26 -5.12
CA PHE A 97 9.26 -2.71 -5.61
C PHE A 97 8.09 -3.52 -5.06
N GLU A 98 7.13 -2.84 -4.44
CA GLU A 98 5.96 -3.49 -3.84
C GLU A 98 4.63 -3.13 -4.52
N ALA A 99 4.55 -1.97 -5.15
CA ALA A 99 3.34 -1.49 -5.79
C ALA A 99 3.63 -0.69 -7.06
N ILE A 100 2.69 -0.71 -7.99
CA ILE A 100 2.71 0.08 -9.22
C ILE A 100 1.29 0.58 -9.53
N GLU A 101 1.16 1.84 -9.93
CA GLU A 101 -0.11 2.44 -10.33
C GLU A 101 0.05 3.33 -11.57
N TYR A 102 -0.83 3.14 -12.56
CA TYR A 102 -0.85 3.95 -13.77
C TYR A 102 -1.45 5.34 -13.48
N LEU A 103 -0.73 6.39 -13.85
CA LEU A 103 -1.10 7.80 -13.58
C LEU A 103 -1.67 8.54 -14.81
N GLY A 104 -1.70 7.92 -15.98
CA GLY A 104 -2.10 8.60 -17.23
C GLY A 104 -0.91 8.98 -18.11
N GLY A 105 -1.04 8.82 -19.43
CA GLY A 105 -0.04 9.27 -20.39
C GLY A 105 1.33 8.63 -20.20
N ASN A 106 1.37 7.30 -20.08
CA ASN A 106 2.58 6.51 -19.83
C ASN A 106 3.34 6.83 -18.53
N ARG A 107 2.71 7.53 -17.57
CA ARG A 107 3.30 7.74 -16.24
C ARG A 107 2.85 6.65 -15.26
N TYR A 108 3.77 6.20 -14.43
CA TYR A 108 3.55 5.17 -13.42
C TYR A 108 4.18 5.59 -12.09
N ALA A 109 3.43 5.48 -11.00
CA ALA A 109 3.97 5.54 -9.65
C ALA A 109 4.40 4.13 -9.23
N LEU A 110 5.59 4.00 -8.66
CA LEU A 110 6.11 2.76 -8.07
C LEU A 110 6.44 3.02 -6.60
N SER A 111 6.18 2.06 -5.72
CA SER A 111 6.74 2.09 -4.36
C SER A 111 8.09 1.38 -4.31
N ARG A 112 8.94 1.86 -3.41
CA ARG A 112 10.23 1.25 -3.03
C ARG A 112 10.22 1.06 -1.52
N GLU A 113 10.12 -0.19 -1.06
CA GLU A 113 9.78 -0.47 0.34
C GLU A 113 10.88 -0.01 1.28
N ARG A 114 12.12 -0.45 1.03
CA ARG A 114 13.31 -0.16 1.87
C ARG A 114 13.61 1.32 1.95
N GLU A 115 13.46 2.02 0.83
CA GLU A 115 13.67 3.45 0.71
C GLU A 115 12.47 4.26 1.24
N ARG A 116 11.32 3.62 1.50
CA ARG A 116 10.05 4.28 1.86
C ARG A 116 9.72 5.43 0.92
N THR A 117 9.87 5.17 -0.37
CA THR A 117 9.83 6.20 -1.40
C THR A 117 8.84 5.82 -2.49
N LEU A 118 8.03 6.79 -2.92
CA LEU A 118 7.25 6.70 -4.14
C LEU A 118 7.99 7.40 -5.27
N THR A 119 8.17 6.70 -6.39
CA THR A 119 8.85 7.24 -7.57
C THR A 119 7.93 7.23 -8.78
N THR A 120 7.91 8.33 -9.54
CA THR A 120 7.14 8.42 -10.80
C THR A 120 8.05 8.25 -12.01
N HIS A 121 7.70 7.34 -12.90
CA HIS A 121 8.45 7.00 -14.11
C HIS A 121 7.59 7.15 -15.36
N CYS A 122 8.19 7.58 -16.46
CA CYS A 122 7.56 7.56 -17.79
C CYS A 122 7.96 6.29 -18.52
N ILE A 123 7.04 5.38 -18.79
CA ILE A 123 7.30 4.08 -19.43
C ILE A 123 6.46 4.01 -20.71
N ASP A 124 7.09 4.17 -21.86
CA ASP A 124 6.46 4.09 -23.18
C ASP A 124 6.84 2.79 -23.92
N SER A 125 6.39 2.62 -25.16
CA SER A 125 6.66 1.44 -25.98
C SER A 125 8.14 1.26 -26.36
N SER A 126 8.97 2.31 -26.25
CA SER A 126 10.40 2.27 -26.55
C SER A 126 11.27 1.98 -25.33
N THR A 127 10.68 2.03 -24.13
CA THR A 127 11.38 1.83 -22.86
C THR A 127 11.85 0.39 -22.72
N THR A 128 13.16 0.20 -22.56
CA THR A 128 13.82 -1.12 -22.39
C THR A 128 14.51 -1.28 -21.03
N VAL A 129 14.76 -0.18 -20.33
CA VAL A 129 15.27 -0.11 -18.95
C VAL A 129 14.47 0.97 -18.24
N LEU A 130 14.16 0.78 -16.96
CA LEU A 130 13.37 1.74 -16.20
C LEU A 130 14.10 3.10 -16.18
N PRO A 131 13.49 4.18 -16.69
CA PRO A 131 14.15 5.47 -16.72
C PRO A 131 14.24 6.05 -15.31
N PRO A 132 15.13 7.04 -15.08
CA PRO A 132 15.19 7.75 -13.80
C PRO A 132 13.83 8.31 -13.38
N ALA A 133 13.59 8.37 -12.07
CA ALA A 133 12.36 8.93 -11.53
C ALA A 133 12.26 10.43 -11.88
N THR A 134 11.10 10.84 -12.40
CA THR A 134 10.76 12.24 -12.65
C THR A 134 10.35 12.96 -11.36
N TYR A 135 9.69 12.23 -10.46
CA TYR A 135 9.31 12.67 -9.12
C TYR A 135 9.66 11.60 -8.11
N SER A 136 10.06 12.03 -6.93
CA SER A 136 10.33 11.18 -5.79
C SER A 136 9.75 11.81 -4.55
N LEU A 137 9.00 11.03 -3.79
CA LEU A 137 8.48 11.40 -2.48
C LEU A 137 8.90 10.35 -1.47
N THR A 138 9.79 10.72 -0.58
CA THR A 138 10.17 9.89 0.57
C THR A 138 9.43 10.38 1.79
N LEU A 139 8.70 9.50 2.47
CA LEU A 139 8.12 9.85 3.77
C LEU A 139 9.10 9.45 4.88
N ASP A 140 9.51 10.43 5.68
CA ASP A 140 10.30 10.19 6.88
C ASP A 140 9.40 9.84 8.06
N VAL A 141 8.82 8.64 8.04
CA VAL A 141 7.97 8.18 9.14
C VAL A 141 8.37 6.80 9.63
N ASN A 142 8.55 6.72 10.95
CA ASN A 142 8.69 5.49 11.72
C ASN A 142 9.77 4.51 11.18
N ARG A 143 11.02 4.97 11.12
CA ARG A 143 12.20 4.22 10.62
C ARG A 143 12.61 3.00 11.47
N HIS A 144 11.74 2.49 12.34
CA HIS A 144 12.07 1.44 13.29
C HIS A 144 11.97 0.02 12.72
N SER A 145 11.39 -0.16 11.53
CA SER A 145 11.44 -1.43 10.78
C SER A 145 11.58 -1.21 9.29
N ASP A 146 12.37 -2.05 8.64
CA ASP A 146 12.61 -2.00 7.19
C ASP A 146 11.44 -2.53 6.36
N ASN A 147 10.54 -3.29 7.00
CA ASN A 147 9.37 -3.91 6.37
C ASN A 147 8.10 -3.17 6.79
N ALA A 148 8.01 -1.88 6.52
CA ALA A 148 6.84 -1.06 6.86
C ALA A 148 6.62 0.05 5.82
N GLY A 149 6.98 -0.26 4.57
CA GLY A 149 6.97 0.68 3.47
C GLY A 149 5.58 0.83 2.83
N PHE A 150 5.56 1.36 1.61
CA PHE A 150 4.33 1.51 0.84
C PHE A 150 4.04 0.22 0.08
N GLU A 151 2.92 -0.41 0.41
CA GLU A 151 2.52 -1.73 -0.12
C GLU A 151 1.43 -1.65 -1.17
N GLY A 152 0.67 -0.54 -1.16
CA GLY A 152 -0.51 -0.42 -2.00
C GLY A 152 -0.60 0.96 -2.60
N LEU A 153 -0.90 0.98 -3.90
CA LEU A 153 -1.21 2.19 -4.64
C LEU A 153 -2.57 1.99 -5.31
N ALA A 154 -3.38 3.04 -5.32
CA ALA A 154 -4.66 3.01 -6.03
C ALA A 154 -5.03 4.41 -6.51
N ARG A 155 -5.57 4.51 -7.73
CA ARG A 155 -6.12 5.77 -8.24
C ARG A 155 -7.49 5.55 -8.87
N GLY A 156 -8.48 6.31 -8.42
CA GLY A 156 -9.83 6.26 -8.98
C GLY A 156 -9.87 6.75 -10.43
N ARG A 157 -10.80 6.21 -11.22
CA ARG A 157 -11.04 6.64 -12.60
C ARG A 157 -11.60 8.06 -12.61
N GLY A 158 -10.87 9.01 -13.18
CA GLY A 158 -11.22 10.44 -13.15
C GLY A 158 -10.72 11.16 -11.89
N GLU A 159 -10.00 10.46 -11.02
CA GLU A 159 -9.31 11.05 -9.89
C GLU A 159 -7.86 11.37 -10.25
N HIS A 160 -7.38 12.48 -9.68
CA HIS A 160 -6.00 12.92 -9.80
C HIS A 160 -5.18 12.58 -8.55
N ALA A 161 -5.85 12.23 -7.46
CA ALA A 161 -5.19 11.90 -6.22
C ALA A 161 -4.84 10.41 -6.20
N LEU A 162 -3.60 10.11 -5.81
CA LEU A 162 -3.12 8.76 -5.57
C LEU A 162 -3.37 8.40 -4.11
N MET A 163 -4.01 7.27 -3.86
CA MET A 163 -4.10 6.66 -2.55
C MET A 163 -2.89 5.76 -2.33
N VAL A 164 -2.26 5.88 -1.16
CA VAL A 164 -1.06 5.15 -0.80
C VAL A 164 -1.29 4.44 0.53
N ALA A 165 -1.21 3.12 0.53
CA ALA A 165 -1.28 2.29 1.73
C ALA A 165 0.13 1.99 2.25
N GLN A 166 0.31 2.14 3.56
CA GLN A 166 1.54 1.78 4.26
C GLN A 166 1.32 0.50 5.09
N GLU A 167 2.28 -0.42 5.07
CA GLU A 167 2.23 -1.61 5.94
C GLU A 167 2.36 -1.24 7.43
N LYS A 168 1.79 -2.11 8.29
CA LYS A 168 1.97 -2.14 9.76
C LYS A 168 1.31 -0.98 10.52
N LYS A 169 1.70 -0.83 11.80
CA LYS A 169 1.03 0.00 12.81
C LYS A 169 1.78 1.33 13.01
N PRO A 170 1.09 2.47 12.89
CA PRO A 170 -0.32 2.60 12.47
C PRO A 170 -0.48 2.35 10.96
N LEU A 171 -1.57 1.68 10.58
CA LEU A 171 -2.00 1.59 9.18
C LEU A 171 -2.32 3.02 8.73
N ARG A 172 -1.81 3.42 7.58
CA ARG A 172 -2.05 4.75 7.03
C ARG A 172 -2.47 4.68 5.59
N LEU A 173 -3.42 5.53 5.27
CA LEU A 173 -3.81 5.86 3.92
C LEU A 173 -3.41 7.31 3.69
N TYR A 174 -2.51 7.54 2.76
CA TYR A 174 -2.15 8.87 2.33
C TYR A 174 -2.87 9.19 1.02
N VAL A 175 -3.26 10.44 0.85
CA VAL A 175 -3.83 10.94 -0.40
C VAL A 175 -2.89 11.99 -0.95
N THR A 176 -2.48 11.84 -2.21
CA THR A 176 -1.66 12.88 -2.83
C THR A 176 -2.49 14.11 -3.16
N ASP A 177 -1.85 15.26 -3.28
CA ASP A 177 -2.51 16.38 -3.96
C ASP A 177 -2.92 15.97 -5.40
N ARG A 178 -3.84 16.75 -5.97
CA ARG A 178 -4.34 16.50 -7.33
C ARG A 178 -3.36 16.94 -8.42
N SER A 179 -2.12 17.28 -8.08
CA SER A 179 -1.16 17.80 -9.04
C SER A 179 -0.62 16.64 -9.89
N PRO A 180 -0.71 16.73 -11.23
CA PRO A 180 -0.09 15.75 -12.11
C PRO A 180 1.45 15.82 -12.09
N ASP A 181 2.00 16.90 -11.53
CA ASP A 181 3.41 17.30 -11.62
C ASP A 181 4.08 17.37 -10.24
N ALA A 182 3.43 16.88 -9.18
CA ALA A 182 4.02 16.79 -7.85
C ALA A 182 3.33 15.70 -7.05
N LEU A 183 4.12 14.89 -6.33
CA LEU A 183 3.60 14.02 -5.29
C LEU A 183 3.80 14.75 -3.96
N SER A 184 2.74 15.32 -3.40
CA SER A 184 2.71 15.73 -1.99
C SER A 184 1.67 14.90 -1.27
N VAL A 185 1.97 14.47 -0.04
CA VAL A 185 1.09 13.61 0.77
C VAL A 185 0.58 14.42 1.96
N SER A 186 -0.72 14.36 2.22
CA SER A 186 -1.32 14.85 3.45
C SER A 186 -1.81 13.69 4.33
N ASP A 187 -1.55 13.77 5.64
CA ASP A 187 -2.22 12.93 6.62
C ASP A 187 -3.71 13.33 6.66
N SER A 188 -4.60 12.38 6.38
CA SER A 188 -6.06 12.52 6.52
C SER A 188 -6.53 12.14 7.92
#